data_AF-A0A1G0SID2-F1
#
_entry.id   AF-A0A1G0SID2-F1
#
_cell.length_a   1.000
_cell.length_b   1.000
_cell.length_c   1.000
_cell.angle_alpha   90.00
_cell.angle_beta   90.00
_cell.angle_gamma   90.00
#
_symmetry.space_group_name_H-M   'P 1'
#
loop_
_entity.id
_entity.type
_entity.pdbx_description
1 polymer ?
#
loop_
_entity_poly.entity_id
_entity_poly.type
_entity_poly.pdbx_seq_one_letter_code
_entity_poly.pdbx_strand_id
1 'polypeptide(L)'
;MVSKKGYSKKELDYFKTIIVEKRKEILEELESLKASMMDVQTGEYATESSTYSLHMEQGTDAMEREKVFLFASREGKFLNYLDDALKRIETGTYGFCTDCGKLIEKERLEAVPHAQQCVQCKLKKGTGARL
;
A
#
# COMPACT_ATOMS: atom_id res chain seq x y z
N MET A 1 -26.53 -15.70 -18.88
CA MET A 1 -25.67 -14.70 -18.21
C MET A 1 -25.23 -15.28 -16.88
N VAL A 2 -24.01 -15.82 -16.79
CA VAL A 2 -23.54 -16.53 -15.59
C VAL A 2 -23.04 -15.50 -14.59
N SER A 3 -23.92 -15.08 -13.69
CA SER A 3 -23.56 -14.28 -12.51
C SER A 3 -22.71 -15.14 -11.57
N LYS A 4 -21.38 -15.11 -11.72
CA LYS A 4 -20.47 -15.67 -10.70
C LYS A 4 -20.77 -14.95 -9.37
N LYS A 5 -21.28 -15.71 -8.40
CA LYS A 5 -21.76 -15.22 -7.08
C LYS A 5 -20.63 -14.72 -6.14
N GLY A 6 -19.41 -14.54 -6.62
CA GLY A 6 -18.23 -14.21 -5.81
C GLY A 6 -17.14 -15.26 -5.93
N TYR A 7 -16.04 -15.03 -5.21
CA TYR A 7 -14.94 -15.98 -5.07
C TYR A 7 -15.26 -17.06 -4.04
N SER A 8 -14.82 -18.29 -4.31
CA SER A 8 -14.93 -19.38 -3.34
C SER A 8 -14.00 -19.16 -2.14
N LYS A 9 -14.28 -19.84 -1.02
CA LYS A 9 -13.40 -19.78 0.18
C LYS A 9 -11.94 -20.15 -0.14
N LYS A 10 -11.71 -21.09 -1.06
CA LYS A 10 -10.35 -21.48 -1.48
C LYS A 10 -9.64 -20.36 -2.24
N GLU A 11 -10.35 -19.65 -3.10
CA GLU A 11 -9.79 -18.50 -3.83
C GLU A 11 -9.53 -17.33 -2.89
N LEU A 12 -10.42 -17.08 -1.93
CA LEU A 12 -10.23 -16.06 -0.90
C LEU A 12 -9.00 -16.34 -0.03
N ASP A 13 -8.76 -17.60 0.34
CA ASP A 13 -7.56 -18.01 1.10
C ASP A 13 -6.27 -17.82 0.30
N TYR A 14 -6.31 -18.11 -1.01
CA TYR A 14 -5.23 -17.83 -1.93
C TYR A 14 -4.89 -16.33 -1.98
N PHE A 15 -5.90 -15.46 -2.15
CA PHE A 15 -5.68 -14.01 -2.13
C PHE A 15 -5.21 -13.50 -0.77
N LYS A 16 -5.74 -14.07 0.32
CA LYS A 16 -5.31 -13.74 1.68
C LYS A 16 -3.80 -13.98 1.85
N THR A 17 -3.32 -15.12 1.37
CA THR A 17 -1.89 -15.46 1.41
C THR A 17 -1.05 -14.40 0.70
N ILE A 18 -1.43 -14.04 -0.54
CA ILE A 18 -0.76 -12.99 -1.32
C ILE A 18 -0.74 -11.65 -0.57
N ILE A 19 -1.87 -11.24 0.03
CA ILE A 19 -1.96 -9.97 0.75
C ILE A 19 -1.09 -9.97 2.00
N VAL A 20 -1.07 -11.08 2.74
CA VAL A 20 -0.25 -11.23 3.95
C VAL A 20 1.24 -11.19 3.61
N GLU A 21 1.65 -11.91 2.57
CA GLU A 21 3.02 -11.86 2.08
C GLU A 21 3.40 -10.44 1.68
N LYS A 22 2.54 -9.76 0.90
CA LYS A 22 2.82 -8.39 0.46
C LYS A 22 2.91 -7.39 1.62
N ARG A 23 2.06 -7.57 2.63
CA ARG A 23 2.07 -6.77 3.87
C ARG A 23 3.39 -6.98 4.63
N LYS A 24 3.89 -8.22 4.68
CA LYS A 24 5.15 -8.54 5.35
C LYS A 24 6.33 -7.86 4.65
N GLU A 25 6.40 -7.96 3.32
CA GLU A 25 7.44 -7.30 2.51
C GLU A 25 7.52 -5.80 2.81
N ILE A 26 6.38 -5.10 2.81
CA ILE A 26 6.35 -3.65 3.02
C ILE A 26 6.73 -3.26 4.45
N LEU A 27 6.34 -4.06 5.44
CA LEU A 27 6.78 -3.84 6.82
C LEU A 27 8.29 -4.02 6.97
N GLU A 28 8.87 -5.00 6.30
CA GLU A 28 10.32 -5.21 6.27
C GLU A 28 11.05 -4.05 5.58
N GLU A 29 10.53 -3.56 4.45
CA GLU A 29 11.06 -2.37 3.76
C GLU A 29 10.98 -1.11 4.63
N LEU A 30 9.84 -0.88 5.30
CA LEU A 30 9.68 0.24 6.22
C LEU A 30 10.63 0.16 7.41
N GLU A 31 10.83 -1.02 8.00
CA GLU A 31 11.75 -1.20 9.13
C GLU A 31 13.20 -0.96 8.68
N SER A 32 13.60 -1.48 7.51
CA SER A 32 14.92 -1.23 6.94
C SER A 32 15.15 0.27 6.68
N LEU A 33 14.14 0.96 6.16
CA LEU A 33 14.18 2.39 5.92
C LEU A 33 14.31 3.17 7.23
N LYS A 34 13.54 2.77 8.25
CA LYS A 34 13.59 3.31 9.61
C LYS A 34 14.99 3.18 10.20
N ALA A 35 15.59 1.99 10.08
CA ALA A 35 16.94 1.71 10.54
C ALA A 35 18.00 2.55 9.80
N SER A 36 17.81 2.81 8.51
CA SER A 36 18.72 3.66 7.73
C SER A 36 18.68 5.14 8.13
N MET A 37 17.60 5.59 8.78
CA MET A 37 17.45 6.93 9.34
C MET A 37 17.88 7.02 10.82
N MET A 38 18.17 5.89 11.45
CA MET A 38 18.61 5.85 12.84
C MET A 38 20.10 6.19 12.88
N ASP A 39 20.45 7.23 13.63
CA ASP A 39 21.85 7.61 13.77
C ASP A 39 22.57 6.56 14.64
N VAL A 40 23.50 5.82 14.02
CA VAL A 40 24.17 4.67 14.65
C VAL A 40 25.07 5.09 15.82
N GLN A 41 25.43 6.38 15.93
CA GLN A 41 26.27 6.91 17.00
C GLN A 41 25.47 7.33 18.24
N THR A 42 24.26 7.86 18.07
CA THR A 42 23.42 8.36 19.17
C THR A 42 22.29 7.40 19.53
N GLY A 43 21.91 6.49 18.64
CA GLY A 43 20.75 5.62 18.80
C GLY A 43 19.42 6.39 18.74
N GLU A 44 19.46 7.66 18.37
CA GLU A 44 18.28 8.51 18.23
C GLU A 44 17.72 8.47 16.81
N TYR A 45 16.39 8.53 16.74
CA TYR A 45 15.71 8.85 15.49
C TYR A 45 15.93 10.33 15.18
N ALA A 46 16.27 10.65 13.92
CA ALA A 46 16.25 12.03 13.44
C ALA A 46 14.82 12.59 13.55
N THR A 47 14.51 13.18 14.70
CA THR A 47 13.26 13.91 14.95
C THR A 47 13.48 15.39 14.65
N GLU A 48 12.40 16.13 14.40
CA GLU A 48 12.44 17.58 14.15
C GLU A 48 13.17 18.38 15.25
N SER A 49 13.31 17.79 16.46
CA SER A 49 13.93 18.40 17.63
C SER A 49 15.46 18.35 17.66
N SER A 50 16.14 17.50 16.87
CA SER A 50 17.62 17.41 16.88
C SER A 50 18.29 18.35 15.87
N THR A 51 17.52 19.26 15.28
CA THR A 51 17.91 20.19 14.20
C THR A 51 18.91 21.28 14.59
N TYR A 52 19.27 21.45 15.87
CA TYR A 52 20.06 22.61 16.29
C TYR A 52 21.59 22.40 16.34
N SER A 53 22.14 21.20 16.09
CA SER A 53 23.56 20.97 16.44
C SER A 53 24.49 20.41 15.36
N LEU A 54 24.09 20.15 14.12
CA LEU A 54 25.03 19.65 13.11
C LEU A 54 25.06 20.49 11.81
N HIS A 55 26.28 20.95 11.54
CA HIS A 55 26.78 21.90 10.55
C HIS A 55 26.39 21.61 9.08
N MET A 56 26.11 22.68 8.33
CA MET A 56 26.58 22.99 6.96
C MET A 56 26.58 21.90 5.86
N GLU A 57 25.68 20.91 5.89
CA GLU A 57 25.39 20.03 4.73
C GLU A 57 23.87 19.84 4.53
N GLN A 58 23.08 20.89 4.76
CA GLN A 58 21.62 20.79 4.93
C GLN A 58 20.80 20.71 3.64
N GLY A 59 21.40 20.88 2.46
CA GLY A 59 20.67 20.82 1.19
C GLY A 59 20.34 19.39 0.74
N THR A 60 21.31 18.48 0.86
CA THR A 60 21.22 17.10 0.35
C THR A 60 20.50 16.19 1.35
N ASP A 61 20.81 16.34 2.64
CA ASP A 61 20.28 15.53 3.73
C ASP A 61 18.78 15.83 3.98
N ALA A 62 18.35 17.10 3.85
CA ALA A 62 16.93 17.46 3.95
C ALA A 62 16.10 16.87 2.79
N MET A 63 16.63 16.91 1.57
CA MET A 63 15.96 16.36 0.38
C MET A 63 15.88 14.82 0.44
N GLU A 64 16.89 14.15 0.97
CA GLU A 64 16.88 12.70 1.16
C GLU A 64 15.87 12.29 2.23
N ARG A 65 15.82 12.98 3.37
CA ARG A 65 14.81 12.77 4.41
C ARG A 65 13.39 13.00 3.92
N GLU A 66 13.16 14.04 3.12
CA GLU A 66 11.85 14.31 2.53
C GLU A 66 11.40 13.14 1.64
N LYS A 67 12.28 12.62 0.77
CA LYS A 67 11.98 11.45 -0.07
C LYS A 67 11.61 10.23 0.77
N VAL A 68 12.36 9.97 1.83
CA VAL A 68 12.10 8.86 2.73
C VAL A 68 10.75 9.03 3.44
N PHE A 69 10.43 10.23 3.92
CA PHE A 69 9.14 10.52 4.53
C PHE A 69 7.97 10.32 3.56
N LEU A 70 8.11 10.80 2.32
CA LEU A 70 7.10 10.61 1.26
C LEU A 70 6.91 9.13 0.92
N PHE A 71 7.99 8.37 0.84
CA PHE A 71 7.95 6.92 0.62
C PHE A 71 7.25 6.22 1.80
N ALA A 72 7.66 6.48 3.03
CA ALA A 72 7.05 5.90 4.21
C ALA A 72 5.55 6.22 4.33
N SER A 73 5.17 7.47 4.01
CA SER A 73 3.76 7.89 3.97
C SER A 73 2.95 7.15 2.92
N ARG A 74 3.55 6.88 1.75
CA ARG A 74 2.90 6.12 0.66
C ARG A 74 2.74 4.65 1.05
N GLU A 75 3.79 4.02 1.57
CA GLU A 75 3.77 2.63 2.02
C GLU A 75 2.81 2.43 3.20
N GLY A 76 2.73 3.38 4.14
CA GLY A 76 1.75 3.37 5.21
C GLY A 76 0.30 3.42 4.69
N LYS A 77 0.01 4.24 3.68
CA LYS A 77 -1.31 4.23 3.00
C LYS A 77 -1.56 2.89 2.31
N PHE A 78 -0.54 2.31 1.68
CA PHE A 78 -0.65 1.02 1.02
C PHE A 78 -0.96 -0.12 2.00
N LEU A 79 -0.30 -0.15 3.17
CA LEU A 79 -0.61 -1.07 4.26
C LEU A 79 -2.06 -0.98 4.69
N ASN A 80 -2.59 0.24 4.86
CA ASN A 80 -4.01 0.44 5.17
C ASN A 80 -4.93 -0.17 4.10
N TYR A 81 -4.57 -0.07 2.81
CA TYR A 81 -5.35 -0.70 1.75
C TYR A 81 -5.27 -2.23 1.77
N LEU A 82 -4.13 -2.82 2.16
CA LEU A 82 -3.99 -4.26 2.35
C LEU A 82 -4.80 -4.74 3.55
N ASP A 83 -4.76 -4.04 4.69
CA ASP A 83 -5.57 -4.36 5.86
C ASP A 83 -7.07 -4.28 5.56
N ASP A 84 -7.50 -3.28 4.79
CA ASP A 84 -8.89 -3.19 4.34
C ASP A 84 -9.28 -4.32 3.37
N ALA A 85 -8.35 -4.77 2.51
CA ALA A 85 -8.55 -5.93 1.66
C ALA A 85 -8.71 -7.23 2.47
N LEU A 86 -7.90 -7.41 3.52
CA LEU A 86 -8.03 -8.55 4.43
C LEU A 86 -9.38 -8.56 5.14
N LYS A 87 -9.84 -7.41 5.66
CA LYS A 87 -11.18 -7.27 6.26
C LYS A 87 -12.27 -7.65 5.28
N ARG A 88 -12.16 -7.22 4.01
CA ARG A 88 -13.12 -7.58 2.96
C ARG A 88 -13.14 -9.07 2.65
N ILE A 89 -12.00 -9.75 2.78
CA ILE A 89 -11.93 -11.21 2.65
C ILE A 89 -12.70 -11.87 3.80
N GLU A 90 -12.51 -11.40 5.03
CA GLU A 90 -13.22 -11.91 6.21
C GLU A 90 -14.73 -11.70 6.12
N THR A 91 -15.18 -10.56 5.60
CA THR A 91 -16.61 -10.27 5.39
C THR A 91 -17.18 -10.90 4.12
N GLY A 92 -16.35 -11.53 3.28
CA GLY A 92 -16.77 -12.16 2.02
C GLY A 92 -17.15 -11.19 0.89
N THR A 93 -16.76 -9.93 0.99
CA THR A 93 -17.03 -8.87 -0.01
C THR A 93 -15.82 -8.58 -0.91
N TYR A 94 -14.71 -9.28 -0.68
CA TYR A 94 -13.51 -9.16 -1.49
C TYR A 94 -13.75 -9.58 -2.95
N GLY A 95 -13.14 -8.81 -3.86
CA GLY A 95 -13.24 -9.06 -5.29
C GLY A 95 -14.48 -8.47 -5.97
N PHE A 96 -15.33 -7.73 -5.26
CA PHE A 96 -16.40 -6.94 -5.86
C PHE A 96 -15.98 -5.48 -6.06
N CYS A 97 -16.27 -4.93 -7.23
CA CYS A 97 -16.03 -3.53 -7.55
C CYS A 97 -16.94 -2.62 -6.73
N THR A 98 -16.38 -1.64 -6.02
CA THR A 98 -17.13 -0.66 -5.23
C THR A 98 -18.02 0.26 -6.06
N ASP A 99 -17.69 0.51 -7.34
CA ASP A 99 -18.48 1.38 -8.22
C ASP A 99 -19.62 0.67 -8.95
N CYS A 100 -19.40 -0.57 -9.41
CA CYS A 100 -20.39 -1.27 -10.25
C CYS A 100 -20.89 -2.60 -9.67
N GLY A 101 -20.38 -3.03 -8.52
CA GLY A 101 -20.77 -4.29 -7.88
C GLY A 101 -20.37 -5.55 -8.66
N LYS A 102 -19.67 -5.41 -9.79
CA LYS A 102 -19.22 -6.56 -10.60
C LYS A 102 -18.00 -7.22 -10.00
N LEU A 103 -17.87 -8.52 -10.23
CA LEU A 103 -16.66 -9.27 -9.88
C LEU A 103 -15.45 -8.69 -10.63
N ILE A 104 -14.39 -8.40 -9.91
CA ILE A 104 -13.09 -8.01 -10.44
C ILE A 104 -12.43 -9.26 -11.04
N GLU A 105 -11.64 -9.10 -12.10
CA GLU A 105 -10.94 -10.24 -12.71
C GLU A 105 -9.82 -10.77 -11.81
N LYS A 106 -9.63 -12.10 -11.80
CA LYS A 106 -8.65 -12.78 -10.95
C LYS A 106 -7.23 -12.26 -11.20
N GLU A 107 -6.83 -12.19 -12.47
CA GLU A 107 -5.50 -11.69 -12.89
C GLU A 107 -5.21 -10.29 -12.32
N ARG A 108 -6.23 -9.45 -12.19
CA ARG A 108 -6.07 -8.12 -11.62
C ARG A 108 -5.89 -8.13 -10.11
N LEU A 109 -6.59 -8.99 -9.40
CA LEU A 109 -6.40 -9.16 -7.96
C LEU A 109 -5.08 -9.87 -7.64
N GLU A 110 -4.58 -10.70 -8.55
CA GLU A 110 -3.24 -11.29 -8.47
C GLU A 110 -2.15 -10.23 -8.66
N ALA A 111 -2.32 -9.32 -9.63
CA ALA A 111 -1.38 -8.21 -9.85
C ALA A 111 -1.50 -7.08 -8.81
N VAL A 112 -2.73 -6.77 -8.38
CA VAL A 112 -3.05 -5.64 -7.50
C VAL A 112 -4.08 -6.08 -6.44
N PRO A 113 -3.63 -6.73 -5.36
CA PRO A 113 -4.53 -7.40 -4.41
C PRO A 113 -5.34 -6.44 -3.53
N HIS A 114 -4.93 -5.17 -3.43
CA HIS A 114 -5.69 -4.15 -2.70
C HIS A 114 -6.74 -3.43 -3.56
N ALA A 115 -6.90 -3.80 -4.84
CA ALA A 115 -7.76 -3.08 -5.77
C ALA A 115 -9.25 -3.17 -5.40
N GLN A 116 -9.91 -2.02 -5.25
CA GLN A 116 -11.33 -1.93 -4.86
C GLN A 116 -12.31 -1.79 -6.04
N GLN A 117 -11.83 -1.32 -7.20
CA GLN A 117 -12.64 -1.01 -8.37
C GLN A 117 -12.22 -1.91 -9.53
N CYS A 118 -13.05 -2.28 -10.51
CA CYS A 118 -12.60 -3.04 -11.69
C CYS A 118 -11.84 -2.16 -12.72
N VAL A 119 -11.17 -2.78 -13.71
CA VAL A 119 -10.44 -2.08 -14.78
C VAL A 119 -11.34 -1.09 -15.50
N GLN A 120 -12.56 -1.52 -15.85
CA GLN A 120 -13.54 -0.71 -16.57
C GLN A 120 -13.92 0.57 -15.81
N CYS A 121 -14.17 0.48 -14.49
CA CYS A 121 -14.46 1.64 -13.65
C CYS A 121 -13.24 2.54 -13.46
N LYS A 122 -12.04 1.95 -13.33
CA LYS A 122 -10.78 2.70 -13.21
C LYS A 122 -10.48 3.49 -14.50
N LEU A 123 -10.67 2.89 -15.67
CA LEU A 123 -10.50 3.53 -16.98
C LEU A 123 -11.45 4.72 -17.14
N LYS A 124 -12.74 4.55 -16.81
CA LYS A 124 -13.73 5.64 -16.89
C LYS A 124 -13.39 6.85 -16.00
N LYS A 125 -12.76 6.64 -14.84
CA LYS A 125 -12.31 7.74 -13.97
C LYS A 125 -11.04 8.40 -14.49
N GLY A 126 -10.11 7.62 -15.06
CA GLY A 126 -8.85 8.14 -15.60
C GLY A 126 -9.02 9.01 -16.85
N THR A 127 -10.06 8.78 -17.65
CA THR A 127 -10.35 9.59 -18.85
C THR A 127 -10.90 10.99 -18.55
N GLY A 128 -11.17 11.33 -17.28
CA GLY A 128 -11.65 12.67 -16.88
C GLY A 128 -10.54 13.67 -16.50
N ALA A 129 -9.27 13.26 -16.46
CA ALA A 129 -8.15 14.10 -15.99
C ALA A 129 -7.32 14.72 -17.14
N ARG A 130 -7.95 14.98 -18.29
CA ARG A 130 -7.29 15.68 -19.41
C ARG A 130 -8.25 16.67 -20.05
N LEU A 131 -8.44 17.80 -19.37
CA LEU A 131 -8.80 19.10 -19.94
C LEU A 131 -8.11 20.18 -19.09
#